data_AF-A0A9D1ERW1-F1
#
_entry.id   AF-A0A9D1ERW1-F1
#
_cell.length_a   1.000
_cell.length_b   1.000
_cell.length_c   1.000
_cell.angle_alpha   90.00
_cell.angle_beta   90.00
_cell.angle_gamma   90.00
#
_symmetry.space_group_name_H-M   'P 1'
#
loop_
_entity.id
_entity.type
_entity.pdbx_description
1 polymer ?
#
loop_
_entity_poly.entity_id
_entity_poly.type
_entity_poly.pdbx_seq_one_letter_code
_entity_poly.pdbx_strand_id
1 'polypeptide(L)'
;MRRKAGFFLWVLLAVFLSVMQAGAAEGDILSIWAEGKVNSKEGSALTWQYANVDSGRLLGNGEPISIGAVVLSGTGSTPDYAPEYCATYQWRPVAPWMETGQGAEASRILVRSGIKSIGTYAFSNMRMLSSVVLEDGVKSVGEYAFAGNRQLSAVQIPDSVTAISETAFQNCGSVTLYCSQNSYAYAYAEKHGIAYRLTDCSHETTYWTETRKATCTSTGQRVQKCSKCKETVRTESLPKLGHDWSGWTTIAKATTASPKKQARTCRRCSAKEERSVGSPLAAPVKVKTIKLSGKTSLLAGKSTRLKAKVSPSNAKNKAISWRSSNTKYASVSSSGVVKAKTAGAGKTVTIRATARDGSGVKAVFRIKIKGAVKKIKLTAPKTLKVGKKATVKASVTVGKGGSKALSWSSSNKKYATVTSKGVVKALKKGKGKTVTITAKAKDGSGRKASVKIKLK
;
A
#
# COMPACT_ATOMS: atom_id res chain seq x y z
N MET A 1 -13.56 21.76 -33.45
CA MET A 1 -14.73 20.84 -33.46
C MET A 1 -15.56 21.07 -32.21
N ARG A 2 -16.71 21.73 -32.37
CA ARG A 2 -17.75 21.85 -31.34
C ARG A 2 -18.36 20.46 -31.10
N ARG A 3 -18.60 20.06 -29.84
CA ARG A 3 -19.79 19.28 -29.43
C ARG A 3 -19.82 19.03 -27.91
N LYS A 4 -20.97 19.41 -27.34
CA LYS A 4 -21.67 18.82 -26.18
C LYS A 4 -21.08 19.06 -24.77
N ALA A 5 -21.32 20.26 -24.25
CA ALA A 5 -21.45 20.51 -22.81
C ALA A 5 -22.76 21.25 -22.57
N GLY A 6 -23.86 20.51 -22.56
CA GLY A 6 -25.20 21.06 -22.39
C GLY A 6 -26.18 19.92 -22.25
N PHE A 7 -26.23 19.30 -21.06
CA PHE A 7 -27.30 18.37 -20.70
C PHE A 7 -27.45 18.10 -19.20
N PHE A 8 -26.58 18.63 -18.32
CA PHE A 8 -26.60 18.30 -16.88
C PHE A 8 -27.03 19.44 -15.95
N LEU A 9 -27.40 20.61 -16.48
CA LEU A 9 -27.90 21.75 -15.70
C LEU A 9 -29.43 21.92 -15.76
N TRP A 10 -30.16 20.88 -16.18
CA TRP A 10 -31.61 20.95 -16.39
C TRP A 10 -32.45 20.19 -15.36
N VAL A 11 -31.87 19.39 -14.46
CA VAL A 11 -32.66 18.48 -13.60
C VAL A 11 -32.98 19.05 -12.20
N LEU A 12 -32.20 19.99 -11.67
CA LEU A 12 -32.46 20.59 -10.34
C LEU A 12 -33.11 21.97 -10.40
N LEU A 13 -32.96 22.71 -11.51
CA LEU A 13 -33.72 23.94 -11.74
C LEU A 13 -35.17 23.62 -12.18
N ALA A 14 -35.38 22.49 -12.88
CA ALA A 14 -36.71 22.09 -13.36
C ALA A 14 -37.69 21.72 -12.24
N VAL A 15 -37.25 21.23 -11.08
CA VAL A 15 -38.21 20.83 -10.02
C VAL A 15 -38.78 22.04 -9.27
N PHE A 16 -38.03 23.15 -9.15
CA PHE A 16 -38.53 24.38 -8.53
C PHE A 16 -39.18 25.34 -9.53
N LEU A 17 -38.68 25.39 -10.77
CA LEU A 17 -39.35 26.11 -11.85
C LEU A 17 -40.67 25.43 -12.24
N SER A 18 -40.81 24.10 -12.16
CA SER A 18 -42.07 23.38 -12.42
C SER A 18 -43.17 23.62 -11.38
N VAL A 19 -42.84 24.10 -10.16
CA VAL A 19 -43.84 24.47 -9.15
C VAL A 19 -44.35 25.91 -9.36
N MET A 20 -43.58 26.75 -10.06
CA MET A 20 -43.88 28.18 -10.27
C MET A 20 -44.19 28.55 -11.74
N GLN A 21 -43.84 27.71 -12.72
CA GLN A 21 -44.25 27.84 -14.13
C GLN A 21 -45.69 27.37 -14.38
N ALA A 22 -46.36 26.77 -13.39
CA ALA A 22 -47.82 26.62 -13.38
C ALA A 22 -48.53 27.93 -13.01
N GLY A 23 -48.03 29.04 -13.56
CA GLY A 23 -48.76 30.27 -13.74
C GLY A 23 -48.97 30.42 -15.24
N ALA A 24 -50.24 30.47 -15.65
CA ALA A 24 -50.75 30.78 -16.99
C ALA A 24 -51.13 29.60 -17.91
N ALA A 25 -52.22 28.91 -17.58
CA ALA A 25 -53.31 28.71 -18.54
C ALA A 25 -54.64 28.40 -17.82
N GLU A 26 -55.77 28.60 -18.51
CA GLU A 26 -57.08 28.02 -18.16
C GLU A 26 -57.07 26.48 -18.13
N GLY A 27 -55.98 25.83 -18.58
CA GLY A 27 -55.81 24.37 -18.62
C GLY A 27 -55.44 23.70 -17.28
N ASP A 28 -55.24 24.45 -16.20
CA ASP A 28 -54.85 23.89 -14.89
C ASP A 28 -56.05 23.40 -14.06
N ILE A 29 -57.28 23.75 -14.44
CA ILE A 29 -58.51 23.30 -13.76
C ILE A 29 -58.90 21.92 -14.28
N LEU A 30 -58.76 20.89 -13.43
CA LEU A 30 -59.08 19.51 -13.75
C LEU A 30 -60.57 19.21 -13.53
N SER A 31 -61.17 19.80 -12.50
CA SER A 31 -62.62 19.72 -12.22
C SER A 31 -63.05 20.84 -11.27
N ILE A 32 -64.29 21.32 -11.42
CA ILE A 32 -64.91 22.35 -10.57
C ILE A 32 -65.94 21.67 -9.66
N TRP A 33 -65.90 22.01 -8.37
CA TRP A 33 -66.69 21.35 -7.32
C TRP A 33 -67.66 22.32 -6.64
N ALA A 34 -67.33 23.61 -6.62
CA ALA A 34 -68.23 24.68 -6.24
C ALA A 34 -67.86 25.97 -6.99
N GLU A 35 -68.83 26.83 -7.23
CA GLU A 35 -68.61 28.14 -7.81
C GLU A 35 -69.65 29.16 -7.34
N GLY A 36 -69.33 30.43 -7.46
CA GLY A 36 -70.27 31.50 -7.12
C GLY A 36 -69.80 32.87 -7.55
N LYS A 37 -70.67 33.86 -7.33
CA LYS A 37 -70.35 35.27 -7.56
C LYS A 37 -69.73 35.88 -6.31
N VAL A 38 -68.84 36.83 -6.52
CA VAL A 38 -68.30 37.71 -5.48
C VAL A 38 -68.78 39.13 -5.80
N ASN A 39 -69.41 39.80 -4.84
CA ASN A 39 -69.77 41.21 -5.00
C ASN A 39 -68.50 42.03 -4.99
N SER A 40 -68.06 42.66 -6.08
CA SER A 40 -66.88 43.54 -6.01
C SER A 40 -67.21 44.89 -5.37
N LYS A 41 -66.19 45.62 -4.91
CA LYS A 41 -66.35 46.99 -4.39
C LYS A 41 -66.89 47.96 -5.46
N GLU A 42 -66.64 47.69 -6.74
CA GLU A 42 -67.01 48.55 -7.86
C GLU A 42 -68.24 48.05 -8.66
N GLY A 43 -68.98 47.05 -8.16
CA GLY A 43 -70.15 46.49 -8.86
C GLY A 43 -69.82 45.65 -10.11
N SER A 44 -68.53 45.39 -10.35
CA SER A 44 -68.00 44.47 -11.36
C SER A 44 -68.27 42.99 -11.01
N ALA A 45 -68.36 42.13 -12.03
CA ALA A 45 -68.65 40.70 -11.86
C ALA A 45 -67.38 39.91 -11.54
N LEU A 46 -67.15 39.66 -10.25
CA LEU A 46 -66.15 38.71 -9.79
C LEU A 46 -66.78 37.33 -9.61
N THR A 47 -66.01 36.28 -9.90
CA THR A 47 -66.43 34.89 -9.67
C THR A 47 -65.35 34.15 -8.91
N TRP A 48 -65.78 33.16 -8.13
CA TRP A 48 -64.88 32.24 -7.46
C TRP A 48 -65.25 30.80 -7.83
N GLN A 49 -64.25 29.94 -7.91
CA GLN A 49 -64.39 28.51 -8.15
C GLN A 49 -63.53 27.74 -7.16
N TYR A 50 -64.09 26.71 -6.52
CA TYR A 50 -63.31 25.67 -5.88
C TYR A 50 -63.08 24.54 -6.88
N ALA A 51 -61.82 24.30 -7.18
CA ALA A 51 -61.41 23.38 -8.23
C ALA A 51 -60.27 22.48 -7.78
N ASN A 52 -60.25 21.27 -8.33
CA ASN A 52 -59.02 20.48 -8.36
C ASN A 52 -58.13 21.04 -9.47
N VAL A 53 -56.91 21.42 -9.11
CA VAL A 53 -55.90 21.90 -10.05
C VAL A 53 -54.68 21.01 -10.07
N ASP A 54 -53.96 21.00 -11.18
CA ASP A 54 -52.65 20.33 -11.26
C ASP A 54 -51.66 20.98 -10.26
N SER A 55 -51.05 20.16 -9.43
CA SER A 55 -50.00 20.60 -8.49
C SER A 55 -48.63 20.85 -9.15
N GLY A 56 -48.50 20.58 -10.45
CA GLY A 56 -47.23 20.62 -11.18
C GLY A 56 -46.29 19.47 -10.81
N ARG A 57 -46.81 18.43 -10.15
CA ARG A 57 -46.07 17.22 -9.74
C ARG A 57 -46.76 15.99 -10.29
N LEU A 58 -45.97 15.04 -10.77
CA LEU A 58 -46.45 13.76 -11.27
C LEU A 58 -46.32 12.67 -10.21
N LEU A 59 -47.30 11.79 -10.14
CA LEU A 59 -47.24 10.49 -9.50
C LEU A 59 -46.18 9.62 -10.21
N GLY A 60 -45.75 8.53 -9.56
CA GLY A 60 -44.77 7.59 -10.15
C GLY A 60 -45.24 6.90 -11.44
N ASN A 61 -46.54 6.98 -11.74
CA ASN A 61 -47.18 6.51 -12.98
C ASN A 61 -47.30 7.61 -14.06
N GLY A 62 -46.83 8.83 -13.80
CA GLY A 62 -46.87 9.96 -14.74
C GLY A 62 -48.16 10.80 -14.73
N GLU A 63 -49.14 10.48 -13.88
CA GLU A 63 -50.37 11.28 -13.74
C GLU A 63 -50.15 12.49 -12.81
N PRO A 64 -50.80 13.65 -13.06
CA PRO A 64 -50.66 14.81 -12.20
C PRO A 64 -51.32 14.60 -10.84
N ILE A 65 -50.65 15.03 -9.77
CA ILE A 65 -51.27 15.10 -8.44
C ILE A 65 -52.22 16.30 -8.44
N SER A 66 -53.50 16.06 -8.18
CA SER A 66 -54.49 17.13 -8.02
C SER A 66 -54.46 17.71 -6.59
N ILE A 67 -54.70 19.00 -6.49
CA ILE A 67 -54.87 19.71 -5.20
C ILE A 67 -56.11 20.60 -5.24
N GLY A 68 -56.77 20.77 -4.09
CA GLY A 68 -57.88 21.71 -3.95
C GLY A 68 -57.39 23.15 -3.96
N ALA A 69 -57.99 23.98 -4.81
CA ALA A 69 -57.66 25.40 -4.96
C ALA A 69 -58.92 26.27 -5.06
N VAL A 70 -58.84 27.49 -4.53
CA VAL A 70 -59.80 28.56 -4.82
C VAL A 70 -59.23 29.43 -5.93
N VAL A 71 -59.97 29.55 -7.03
CA VAL A 71 -59.66 30.38 -8.18
C VAL A 71 -60.58 31.58 -8.18
N LEU A 72 -60.01 32.78 -8.12
CA LEU A 72 -60.73 34.05 -8.19
C LEU A 72 -60.49 34.70 -9.56
N SER A 73 -61.58 34.95 -10.27
CA SER A 73 -61.59 35.45 -11.65
C SER A 73 -62.57 36.61 -11.82
N GLY A 74 -62.51 37.27 -12.99
CA GLY A 74 -63.31 38.46 -13.29
C GLY A 74 -62.52 39.75 -13.08
N THR A 75 -63.22 40.88 -13.07
CA THR A 75 -62.60 42.21 -12.95
C THR A 75 -63.07 42.94 -11.71
N GLY A 76 -62.16 43.66 -11.03
CA GLY A 76 -62.48 44.50 -9.87
C GLY A 76 -61.80 44.09 -8.57
N SER A 77 -62.21 44.73 -7.47
CA SER A 77 -61.61 44.56 -6.15
C SER A 77 -62.47 43.63 -5.28
N THR A 78 -61.86 42.68 -4.57
CA THR A 78 -62.62 41.87 -3.62
C THR A 78 -63.11 42.72 -2.43
N PRO A 79 -64.27 42.41 -1.84
CA PRO A 79 -64.76 43.03 -0.62
C PRO A 79 -63.77 42.96 0.52
N ASP A 80 -64.01 43.82 1.49
CA ASP A 80 -63.50 43.57 2.82
C ASP A 80 -64.47 42.65 3.57
N TYR A 81 -63.94 41.55 4.07
CA TYR A 81 -64.73 40.52 4.73
C TYR A 81 -64.69 40.67 6.25
N ALA A 82 -65.65 40.03 6.92
CA ALA A 82 -65.65 39.90 8.37
C ALA A 82 -64.61 38.86 8.82
N PRO A 83 -63.94 39.06 9.97
CA PRO A 83 -63.12 38.01 10.57
C PRO A 83 -64.03 36.88 11.09
N GLU A 84 -63.58 35.64 10.96
CA GLU A 84 -64.31 34.40 11.31
C GLU A 84 -64.87 34.36 12.75
N TYR A 85 -64.29 35.14 13.68
CA TYR A 85 -64.61 35.12 15.11
C TYR A 85 -65.55 36.24 15.59
N CYS A 86 -66.08 37.11 14.71
CA CYS A 86 -66.83 38.28 15.16
C CYS A 86 -68.29 38.27 14.70
N ALA A 87 -69.15 37.62 15.49
CA ALA A 87 -70.61 37.67 15.34
C ALA A 87 -71.25 39.05 15.61
N THR A 88 -70.45 40.09 15.91
CA THR A 88 -70.94 41.44 16.25
C THR A 88 -70.75 42.50 15.15
N TYR A 89 -70.06 42.19 14.03
CA TYR A 89 -70.03 43.07 12.86
C TYR A 89 -71.10 42.65 11.84
N GLN A 90 -72.36 42.99 12.12
CA GLN A 90 -73.53 42.68 11.27
C GLN A 90 -73.53 43.34 9.86
N TRP A 91 -72.42 43.95 9.41
CA TRP A 91 -72.37 44.77 8.18
C TRP A 91 -71.33 44.33 7.13
N ARG A 92 -70.56 43.26 7.37
CA ARG A 92 -69.58 42.74 6.39
C ARG A 92 -69.91 41.31 5.97
N PRO A 93 -69.76 40.97 4.67
CA PRO A 93 -69.95 39.60 4.20
C PRO A 93 -68.85 38.68 4.72
N VAL A 94 -69.16 37.39 4.87
CA VAL A 94 -68.15 36.33 4.99
C VAL A 94 -67.59 36.04 3.60
N ALA A 95 -66.33 35.64 3.52
CA ALA A 95 -65.74 35.27 2.24
C ALA A 95 -66.49 34.07 1.64
N PRO A 96 -66.97 34.10 0.38
CA PRO A 96 -67.85 33.05 -0.15
C PRO A 96 -67.24 31.64 -0.13
N TRP A 97 -65.91 31.55 -0.25
CA TRP A 97 -65.19 30.28 -0.14
C TRP A 97 -65.16 29.72 1.29
N MET A 98 -65.36 30.55 2.33
CA MET A 98 -65.45 30.08 3.71
C MET A 98 -66.88 29.62 4.07
N GLU A 99 -67.91 30.15 3.42
CA GLU A 99 -69.32 29.80 3.69
C GLU A 99 -69.65 28.35 3.31
N THR A 100 -68.98 27.78 2.29
CA THR A 100 -69.22 26.41 1.83
C THR A 100 -68.45 25.35 2.62
N GLY A 101 -67.61 25.73 3.59
CA GLY A 101 -66.70 24.85 4.33
C GLY A 101 -65.51 24.31 3.52
N GLN A 102 -65.64 24.21 2.19
CA GLN A 102 -64.63 23.68 1.27
C GLN A 102 -63.42 24.61 1.09
N GLY A 103 -63.59 25.94 1.22
CA GLY A 103 -62.44 26.86 1.18
C GLY A 103 -61.47 26.67 2.34
N ALA A 104 -61.91 26.17 3.49
CA ALA A 104 -60.99 25.84 4.60
C ALA A 104 -60.03 24.68 4.25
N GLU A 105 -60.39 23.85 3.27
CA GLU A 105 -59.60 22.72 2.77
C GLU A 105 -58.71 23.09 1.58
N ALA A 106 -58.91 24.27 0.97
CA ALA A 106 -58.11 24.72 -0.15
C ALA A 106 -56.64 24.87 0.24
N SER A 107 -55.78 24.18 -0.49
CA SER A 107 -54.33 24.23 -0.28
C SER A 107 -53.64 25.30 -1.13
N ARG A 108 -54.37 25.87 -2.10
CA ARG A 108 -53.87 26.89 -3.03
C ARG A 108 -54.91 27.99 -3.32
N ILE A 109 -54.44 29.23 -3.47
CA ILE A 109 -55.23 30.33 -4.03
C ILE A 109 -54.63 30.75 -5.37
N LEU A 110 -55.48 30.96 -6.37
CA LEU A 110 -55.14 31.55 -7.66
C LEU A 110 -55.98 32.80 -7.88
N VAL A 111 -55.34 33.96 -7.92
CA VAL A 111 -55.99 35.25 -8.22
C VAL A 111 -55.62 35.65 -9.65
N ARG A 112 -56.61 35.67 -10.54
CA ARG A 112 -56.40 35.99 -11.96
C ARG A 112 -56.15 37.47 -12.21
N SER A 113 -55.54 37.76 -13.35
CA SER A 113 -55.08 39.10 -13.75
C SER A 113 -56.13 40.23 -13.76
N GLY A 114 -57.42 39.92 -13.85
CA GLY A 114 -58.48 40.93 -13.80
C GLY A 114 -58.75 41.51 -12.40
N ILE A 115 -58.26 40.86 -11.34
CA ILE A 115 -58.49 41.29 -9.95
C ILE A 115 -57.58 42.45 -9.59
N LYS A 116 -58.15 43.56 -9.12
CA LYS A 116 -57.43 44.81 -8.82
C LYS A 116 -56.88 44.86 -7.41
N SER A 117 -57.56 44.30 -6.42
CA SER A 117 -57.05 44.27 -5.04
C SER A 117 -57.65 43.13 -4.24
N ILE A 118 -56.87 42.65 -3.28
CA ILE A 118 -57.32 41.70 -2.26
C ILE A 118 -57.79 42.49 -1.05
N GLY A 119 -59.08 42.39 -0.73
CA GLY A 119 -59.68 43.05 0.41
C GLY A 119 -59.31 42.42 1.75
N THR A 120 -59.73 43.11 2.80
CA THR A 120 -59.43 42.77 4.20
C THR A 120 -59.97 41.38 4.54
N TYR A 121 -59.19 40.57 5.26
CA TYR A 121 -59.53 39.20 5.69
C TYR A 121 -59.87 38.17 4.58
N ALA A 122 -59.71 38.51 3.30
CA ALA A 122 -60.17 37.69 2.18
C ALA A 122 -59.78 36.21 2.28
N PHE A 123 -58.51 35.90 2.52
CA PHE A 123 -57.99 34.54 2.62
C PHE A 123 -57.41 34.27 4.01
N SER A 124 -58.01 34.84 5.06
CA SER A 124 -57.55 34.63 6.43
C SER A 124 -57.98 33.26 7.00
N ASN A 125 -57.16 32.69 7.88
CA ASN A 125 -57.41 31.44 8.63
C ASN A 125 -57.73 30.20 7.78
N MET A 126 -57.27 30.14 6.53
CA MET A 126 -57.36 28.95 5.68
C MET A 126 -56.31 27.92 6.12
N ARG A 127 -56.73 26.96 6.96
CA ARG A 127 -55.84 26.05 7.68
C ARG A 127 -54.93 25.19 6.78
N MET A 128 -55.38 24.86 5.58
CA MET A 128 -54.63 24.04 4.62
C MET A 128 -53.86 24.85 3.57
N LEU A 129 -54.05 26.18 3.53
CA LEU A 129 -53.48 27.04 2.51
C LEU A 129 -51.95 27.05 2.59
N SER A 130 -51.31 26.55 1.54
CA SER A 130 -49.86 26.38 1.44
C SER A 130 -49.21 27.28 0.39
N SER A 131 -49.97 27.66 -0.65
CA SER A 131 -49.49 28.44 -1.78
C SER A 131 -50.51 29.47 -2.28
N VAL A 132 -50.06 30.69 -2.59
CA VAL A 132 -50.88 31.75 -3.19
C VAL A 132 -50.18 32.24 -4.46
N VAL A 133 -50.93 32.39 -5.54
CA VAL A 133 -50.45 33.02 -6.78
C VAL A 133 -51.34 34.21 -7.10
N LEU A 134 -50.73 35.40 -7.12
CA LEU A 134 -51.34 36.62 -7.63
C LEU A 134 -50.82 36.85 -9.04
N GLU A 135 -51.71 36.85 -10.03
CA GLU A 135 -51.36 37.22 -11.41
C GLU A 135 -51.28 38.75 -11.57
N ASP A 136 -50.63 39.17 -12.66
CA ASP A 136 -50.44 40.58 -12.96
C ASP A 136 -51.77 41.33 -13.08
N GLY A 137 -51.92 42.43 -12.35
CA GLY A 137 -53.14 43.23 -12.31
C GLY A 137 -53.54 43.63 -10.89
N VAL A 138 -53.20 42.78 -9.91
CA VAL A 138 -53.40 43.08 -8.49
C VAL A 138 -52.51 44.26 -8.08
N LYS A 139 -53.12 45.32 -7.54
CA LYS A 139 -52.47 46.56 -7.10
C LYS A 139 -52.21 46.58 -5.60
N SER A 140 -53.10 45.99 -4.81
CA SER A 140 -52.96 46.01 -3.36
C SER A 140 -53.42 44.74 -2.65
N VAL A 141 -52.77 44.46 -1.52
CA VAL A 141 -53.12 43.40 -0.57
C VAL A 141 -53.54 44.03 0.76
N GLY A 142 -54.79 43.83 1.13
CA GLY A 142 -55.45 44.45 2.27
C GLY A 142 -55.01 43.93 3.63
N GLU A 143 -55.53 44.57 4.66
CA GLU A 143 -55.24 44.25 6.06
C GLU A 143 -55.70 42.82 6.40
N TYR A 144 -54.85 42.07 7.10
CA TYR A 144 -55.10 40.66 7.44
C TYR A 144 -55.47 39.72 6.27
N ALA A 145 -55.22 40.10 5.01
CA ALA A 145 -55.70 39.36 3.84
C ALA A 145 -55.30 37.89 3.83
N PHE A 146 -54.14 37.53 4.39
CA PHE A 146 -53.64 36.16 4.53
C PHE A 146 -53.34 35.79 5.99
N ALA A 147 -53.89 36.52 6.96
CA ALA A 147 -53.54 36.32 8.36
C ALA A 147 -53.97 34.94 8.89
N GLY A 148 -53.17 34.36 9.78
CA GLY A 148 -53.49 33.09 10.45
C GLY A 148 -53.28 31.83 9.60
N ASN A 149 -52.81 31.96 8.34
CA ASN A 149 -52.49 30.82 7.49
C ASN A 149 -51.19 30.14 7.91
N ARG A 150 -51.27 29.18 8.84
CA ARG A 150 -50.08 28.54 9.44
C ARG A 150 -49.29 27.63 8.49
N GLN A 151 -49.93 27.12 7.43
CA GLN A 151 -49.30 26.27 6.42
C GLN A 151 -48.76 27.06 5.22
N LEU A 152 -49.03 28.37 5.14
CA LEU A 152 -48.64 29.18 3.99
C LEU A 152 -47.11 29.29 3.94
N SER A 153 -46.54 28.81 2.83
CA SER A 153 -45.10 28.70 2.65
C SER A 153 -44.62 29.41 1.39
N ALA A 154 -45.50 29.60 0.39
CA ALA A 154 -45.16 30.25 -0.87
C ALA A 154 -46.23 31.26 -1.28
N VAL A 155 -45.82 32.48 -1.59
CA VAL A 155 -46.71 33.51 -2.13
C VAL A 155 -46.01 34.17 -3.31
N GLN A 156 -46.57 34.03 -4.51
CA GLN A 156 -46.11 34.77 -5.68
C GLN A 156 -46.83 36.13 -5.73
N ILE A 157 -46.03 37.20 -5.71
CA ILE A 157 -46.52 38.57 -5.76
C ILE A 157 -45.94 39.25 -7.01
N PRO A 158 -46.79 39.71 -7.94
CA PRO A 158 -46.36 40.30 -9.19
C PRO A 158 -45.92 41.76 -9.01
N ASP A 159 -45.22 42.29 -10.00
CA ASP A 159 -44.67 43.66 -9.97
C ASP A 159 -45.76 44.74 -10.03
N SER A 160 -46.96 44.37 -10.46
CA SER A 160 -48.13 45.23 -10.45
C SER A 160 -48.61 45.61 -9.05
N VAL A 161 -48.22 44.88 -8.00
CA VAL A 161 -48.55 45.20 -6.61
C VAL A 161 -47.72 46.38 -6.13
N THR A 162 -48.41 47.39 -5.61
CA THR A 162 -47.83 48.67 -5.13
C THR A 162 -48.15 48.96 -3.68
N ALA A 163 -48.96 48.12 -3.01
CA ALA A 163 -49.27 48.23 -1.59
C ALA A 163 -49.55 46.86 -0.98
N ILE A 164 -48.93 46.58 0.16
CA ILE A 164 -49.18 45.38 0.99
C ILE A 164 -49.34 45.89 2.42
N SER A 165 -50.46 45.58 3.07
CA SER A 165 -50.67 45.95 4.47
C SER A 165 -49.65 45.28 5.38
N GLU A 166 -49.19 45.98 6.42
CA GLU A 166 -48.21 45.49 7.40
C GLU A 166 -48.70 44.23 8.15
N THR A 167 -50.02 44.00 8.20
CA THR A 167 -50.63 42.82 8.85
C THR A 167 -51.08 41.74 7.85
N ALA A 168 -50.80 41.92 6.55
CA ALA A 168 -51.30 41.02 5.50
C ALA A 168 -50.93 39.54 5.74
N PHE A 169 -49.73 39.29 6.28
CA PHE A 169 -49.22 37.94 6.59
C PHE A 169 -49.07 37.68 8.10
N GLN A 170 -49.83 38.39 8.94
CA GLN A 170 -49.74 38.23 10.38
C GLN A 170 -50.12 36.79 10.81
N ASN A 171 -49.36 36.22 11.73
CA ASN A 171 -49.57 34.85 12.23
C ASN A 171 -49.53 33.77 11.12
N CYS A 172 -48.88 34.05 9.98
CA CYS A 172 -48.50 33.02 9.03
C CYS A 172 -47.31 32.20 9.54
N GLY A 173 -47.08 31.03 8.93
CA GLY A 173 -45.87 30.24 9.14
C GLY A 173 -44.63 30.89 8.51
N SER A 174 -43.66 30.07 8.10
CA SER A 174 -42.46 30.53 7.38
C SER A 174 -42.77 30.79 5.90
N VAL A 175 -43.38 31.95 5.62
CA VAL A 175 -43.72 32.38 4.25
C VAL A 175 -42.47 32.78 3.47
N THR A 176 -42.37 32.32 2.22
CA THR A 176 -41.42 32.82 1.22
C THR A 176 -42.16 33.59 0.13
N LEU A 177 -41.79 34.85 -0.10
CA LEU A 177 -42.32 35.67 -1.19
C LEU A 177 -41.53 35.43 -2.48
N TYR A 178 -42.23 35.21 -3.59
CA TYR A 178 -41.66 35.10 -4.93
C TYR A 178 -42.01 36.37 -5.69
N CYS A 179 -41.01 37.17 -6.03
CA CYS A 179 -41.18 38.50 -6.60
C CYS A 179 -39.98 38.92 -7.44
N SER A 180 -40.13 39.92 -8.31
CA SER A 180 -38.99 40.48 -9.04
C SER A 180 -38.11 41.37 -8.16
N GLN A 181 -36.86 41.55 -8.57
CA GLN A 181 -35.89 42.44 -7.93
C GLN A 181 -36.41 43.88 -7.97
N ASN A 182 -36.37 44.58 -6.83
CA ASN A 182 -36.85 45.96 -6.66
C ASN A 182 -38.38 46.16 -6.77
N SER A 183 -39.16 45.08 -6.83
CA SER A 183 -40.62 45.17 -6.70
C SER A 183 -41.04 45.67 -5.31
N TYR A 184 -42.30 46.10 -5.17
CA TYR A 184 -42.83 46.46 -3.85
C TYR A 184 -42.77 45.26 -2.88
N ALA A 185 -43.06 44.05 -3.38
CA ALA A 185 -42.98 42.82 -2.61
C ALA A 185 -41.56 42.53 -2.11
N TYR A 186 -40.54 42.79 -2.93
CA TYR A 186 -39.13 42.69 -2.53
C TYR A 186 -38.81 43.66 -1.38
N ALA A 187 -39.17 44.95 -1.53
CA ALA A 187 -38.94 45.95 -0.48
C ALA A 187 -39.71 45.63 0.82
N TYR A 188 -40.94 45.13 0.69
CA TYR A 188 -41.76 44.67 1.81
C TYR A 188 -41.10 43.47 2.53
N ALA A 189 -40.60 42.48 1.79
CA ALA A 189 -39.92 41.33 2.36
C ALA A 189 -38.67 41.73 3.17
N GLU A 190 -37.84 42.61 2.60
CA GLU A 190 -36.64 43.15 3.26
C GLU A 190 -36.99 43.92 4.54
N LYS A 191 -37.98 44.83 4.47
CA LYS A 191 -38.42 45.63 5.61
C LYS A 191 -38.91 44.77 6.78
N HIS A 192 -39.60 43.68 6.48
CA HIS A 192 -40.27 42.82 7.46
C HIS A 192 -39.51 41.54 7.81
N GLY A 193 -38.31 41.35 7.26
CA GLY A 193 -37.51 40.13 7.48
C GLY A 193 -38.18 38.86 6.98
N ILE A 194 -39.06 38.95 5.99
CA ILE A 194 -39.74 37.80 5.37
C ILE A 194 -38.80 37.20 4.32
N ALA A 195 -38.71 35.86 4.28
CA ALA A 195 -37.90 35.20 3.26
C ALA A 195 -38.44 35.51 1.86
N TYR A 196 -37.56 35.70 0.89
CA TYR A 196 -37.96 35.94 -0.50
C TYR A 196 -37.06 35.20 -1.49
N ARG A 197 -37.59 34.97 -2.70
CA ARG A 197 -36.87 34.45 -3.86
C ARG A 197 -37.18 35.30 -5.07
N LEU A 198 -36.14 35.64 -5.82
CA LEU A 198 -36.24 36.50 -6.99
C LEU A 198 -36.67 35.71 -8.21
N THR A 199 -37.77 36.10 -8.85
CA THR A 199 -38.30 35.45 -10.06
C THR A 199 -37.60 35.89 -11.35
N ASP A 200 -36.92 37.03 -11.32
CA ASP A 200 -36.30 37.72 -12.46
C ASP A 200 -34.77 37.77 -12.38
N CYS A 201 -34.15 36.95 -11.53
CA CYS A 201 -32.70 37.01 -11.34
C CYS A 201 -31.96 36.59 -12.63
N SER A 202 -31.31 37.55 -13.29
CA SER A 202 -30.58 37.34 -14.56
C SER A 202 -29.34 36.45 -14.42
N HIS A 203 -28.86 36.22 -13.19
CA HIS A 203 -27.65 35.44 -12.88
C HIS A 203 -26.38 35.89 -13.64
N GLU A 204 -26.36 37.11 -14.19
CA GLU A 204 -25.23 37.65 -14.96
C GLU A 204 -23.98 37.88 -14.11
N THR A 205 -24.17 38.33 -12.88
CA THR A 205 -23.08 38.60 -11.94
C THR A 205 -22.93 37.45 -10.96
N THR A 206 -21.78 36.76 -11.01
CA THR A 206 -21.50 35.59 -10.16
C THR A 206 -20.08 35.62 -9.58
N TYR A 207 -19.86 34.87 -8.52
CA TYR A 207 -18.55 34.67 -7.90
C TYR A 207 -18.35 33.21 -7.49
N TRP A 208 -17.10 32.77 -7.43
CA TRP A 208 -16.75 31.41 -7.00
C TRP A 208 -16.49 31.36 -5.49
N THR A 209 -16.99 30.30 -4.85
CA THR A 209 -16.69 29.97 -3.46
C THR A 209 -16.22 28.52 -3.38
N GLU A 210 -15.06 28.28 -2.78
CA GLU A 210 -14.58 26.92 -2.52
C GLU A 210 -15.33 26.32 -1.32
N THR A 211 -16.02 25.20 -1.54
CA THR A 211 -16.79 24.51 -0.49
C THR A 211 -16.02 23.35 0.12
N ARG A 212 -15.09 22.76 -0.63
CA ARG A 212 -14.24 21.68 -0.14
C ARG A 212 -12.86 21.74 -0.78
N LYS A 213 -11.83 21.77 0.05
CA LYS A 213 -10.45 21.74 -0.44
C LYS A 213 -10.07 20.39 -1.03
N ALA A 214 -9.37 20.42 -2.17
CA ALA A 214 -8.77 19.22 -2.74
C ALA A 214 -7.59 18.72 -1.89
N THR A 215 -7.43 17.41 -1.80
CA THR A 215 -6.31 16.77 -1.08
C THR A 215 -5.49 15.91 -2.05
N CYS A 216 -4.43 15.26 -1.55
CA CYS A 216 -3.65 14.31 -2.36
C CYS A 216 -4.50 13.17 -2.94
N THR A 217 -5.56 12.78 -2.23
CA THR A 217 -6.37 11.58 -2.53
C THR A 217 -7.80 11.90 -2.89
N SER A 218 -8.32 13.07 -2.51
CA SER A 218 -9.74 13.42 -2.66
C SER A 218 -9.90 14.68 -3.50
N THR A 219 -10.92 14.69 -4.36
CA THR A 219 -11.29 15.86 -5.14
C THR A 219 -11.85 16.97 -4.26
N GLY A 220 -11.52 18.21 -4.60
CA GLY A 220 -12.14 19.39 -4.00
C GLY A 220 -13.45 19.75 -4.69
N GLN A 221 -14.07 20.84 -4.26
CA GLN A 221 -15.30 21.35 -4.83
C GLN A 221 -15.38 22.86 -4.65
N ARG A 222 -15.91 23.54 -5.68
CA ARG A 222 -16.31 24.94 -5.60
C ARG A 222 -17.68 25.14 -6.23
N VAL A 223 -18.38 26.17 -5.78
CA VAL A 223 -19.69 26.57 -6.28
C VAL A 223 -19.63 28.00 -6.81
N GLN A 224 -20.32 28.26 -7.91
CA GLN A 224 -20.53 29.59 -8.47
C GLN A 224 -21.86 30.10 -7.93
N LYS A 225 -21.82 31.19 -7.17
CA LYS A 225 -23.01 31.81 -6.57
C LYS A 225 -23.37 33.10 -7.27
N CYS A 226 -24.66 33.40 -7.33
CA CYS A 226 -25.15 34.69 -7.76
C CYS A 226 -24.75 35.76 -6.75
N SER A 227 -24.24 36.90 -7.22
CA SER A 227 -23.94 38.04 -6.35
C SER A 227 -25.19 38.66 -5.75
N LYS A 228 -26.34 38.57 -6.44
CA LYS A 228 -27.62 39.16 -6.03
C LYS A 228 -28.42 38.20 -5.13
N CYS A 229 -28.99 37.13 -5.69
CA CYS A 229 -29.85 36.18 -4.94
C CYS A 229 -29.11 35.13 -4.09
N LYS A 230 -27.77 35.07 -4.16
CA LYS A 230 -26.91 34.08 -3.46
C LYS A 230 -27.13 32.61 -3.84
N GLU A 231 -28.06 32.31 -4.74
CA GLU A 231 -28.29 30.95 -5.22
C GLU A 231 -27.07 30.39 -5.96
N THR A 232 -26.93 29.06 -5.91
CA THR A 232 -25.85 28.34 -6.58
C THR A 232 -26.24 28.08 -8.03
N VAL A 233 -25.52 28.71 -8.95
CA VAL A 233 -25.76 28.62 -10.40
C VAL A 233 -25.02 27.44 -11.01
N ARG A 234 -23.85 27.10 -10.45
CA ARG A 234 -23.00 26.02 -10.96
C ARG A 234 -22.17 25.40 -9.85
N THR A 235 -21.90 24.11 -9.98
CA THR A 235 -21.01 23.36 -9.09
C THR A 235 -19.90 22.70 -9.91
N GLU A 236 -18.66 22.80 -9.44
CA GLU A 236 -17.50 22.20 -10.08
C GLU A 236 -16.67 21.36 -9.10
N SER A 237 -16.20 20.21 -9.60
CA SER A 237 -15.23 19.36 -8.92
C SER A 237 -13.81 19.82 -9.24
N LEU A 238 -12.98 19.98 -8.21
CA LEU A 238 -11.57 20.30 -8.36
C LEU A 238 -10.76 19.00 -8.36
N PRO A 239 -9.79 18.83 -9.28
CA PRO A 239 -9.00 17.61 -9.35
C PRO A 239 -8.22 17.38 -8.05
N LYS A 240 -7.98 16.11 -7.71
CA LYS A 240 -7.08 15.74 -6.61
C LYS A 240 -5.68 16.31 -6.88
N LEU A 241 -5.00 16.75 -5.83
CA LEU A 241 -3.66 17.36 -5.94
C LEU A 241 -2.57 16.35 -6.32
N GLY A 242 -2.84 15.06 -6.11
CA GLY A 242 -1.82 14.03 -6.20
C GLY A 242 -0.78 14.15 -5.08
N HIS A 243 0.16 13.20 -5.06
CA HIS A 243 1.23 13.20 -4.07
C HIS A 243 2.45 13.98 -4.58
N ASP A 244 2.95 14.89 -3.75
CA ASP A 244 4.26 15.55 -3.94
C ASP A 244 5.30 14.78 -3.13
N TRP A 245 5.86 13.75 -3.75
CA TRP A 245 6.77 12.82 -3.11
C TRP A 245 8.18 13.39 -2.96
N SER A 246 8.77 13.20 -1.78
CA SER A 246 10.21 13.40 -1.59
C SER A 246 11.04 12.44 -2.45
N GLY A 247 12.36 12.71 -2.53
CA GLY A 247 13.31 11.73 -3.01
C GLY A 247 13.31 10.45 -2.16
N TRP A 248 13.74 9.34 -2.76
CA TRP A 248 13.87 8.05 -2.08
C TRP A 248 15.06 8.02 -1.15
N THR A 249 14.84 7.66 0.12
CA THR A 249 15.89 7.51 1.13
C THR A 249 16.05 6.03 1.49
N THR A 250 17.29 5.57 1.70
CA THR A 250 17.54 4.20 2.14
C THR A 250 17.24 4.05 3.62
N ILE A 251 16.27 3.19 3.94
CA ILE A 251 15.88 2.85 5.32
C ILE A 251 16.47 1.51 5.77
N ALA A 252 16.82 0.62 4.84
CA ALA A 252 17.58 -0.59 5.14
C ALA A 252 18.52 -0.96 3.99
N LYS A 253 19.78 -1.27 4.31
CA LYS A 253 20.76 -1.77 3.35
C LYS A 253 20.42 -3.22 2.96
N ALA A 254 20.83 -3.62 1.76
CA ALA A 254 20.65 -5.01 1.32
C ALA A 254 21.43 -5.98 2.22
N THR A 255 20.86 -7.16 2.46
CA THR A 255 21.47 -8.26 3.20
C THR A 255 21.44 -9.53 2.34
N THR A 256 22.01 -10.63 2.83
CA THR A 256 21.89 -11.93 2.13
C THR A 256 20.47 -12.50 2.12
N ALA A 257 19.59 -11.98 2.97
CA ALA A 257 18.20 -12.43 3.08
C ALA A 257 17.20 -11.49 2.42
N SER A 258 17.54 -10.21 2.22
CA SER A 258 16.60 -9.22 1.72
C SER A 258 17.27 -8.13 0.88
N PRO A 259 16.57 -7.60 -0.15
CA PRO A 259 17.08 -6.48 -0.95
C PRO A 259 17.12 -5.17 -0.15
N LYS A 260 17.69 -4.12 -0.74
CA LYS A 260 17.72 -2.78 -0.15
C LYS A 260 16.29 -2.23 -0.04
N LYS A 261 15.90 -1.70 1.13
CA LYS A 261 14.63 -0.98 1.28
C LYS A 261 14.83 0.53 1.22
N GLN A 262 13.95 1.21 0.50
CA GLN A 262 13.88 2.66 0.43
C GLN A 262 12.47 3.13 0.81
N ALA A 263 12.38 4.33 1.38
CA ALA A 263 11.13 5.01 1.67
C ALA A 263 11.14 6.44 1.12
N ARG A 264 9.96 6.96 0.84
CA ARG A 264 9.74 8.39 0.55
C ARG A 264 8.46 8.87 1.24
N THR A 265 8.32 10.17 1.38
CA THR A 265 7.19 10.80 2.10
C THR A 265 6.61 11.94 1.28
N CYS A 266 5.28 12.03 1.24
CA CYS A 266 4.58 13.11 0.57
C CYS A 266 4.65 14.38 1.43
N ARG A 267 5.11 15.51 0.86
CA ARG A 267 5.23 16.80 1.58
C ARG A 267 3.88 17.43 1.93
N ARG A 268 2.82 17.05 1.21
CA ARG A 268 1.47 17.62 1.37
C ARG A 268 0.64 16.92 2.44
N CYS A 269 0.75 15.59 2.55
CA CYS A 269 -0.12 14.79 3.42
C CYS A 269 0.62 13.82 4.34
N SER A 270 1.95 13.82 4.32
CA SER A 270 2.79 12.93 5.13
C SER A 270 2.61 11.44 4.88
N ALA A 271 1.86 11.05 3.84
CA ALA A 271 1.76 9.67 3.38
C ALA A 271 3.17 9.11 3.10
N LYS A 272 3.37 7.83 3.35
CA LYS A 272 4.66 7.14 3.17
C LYS A 272 4.52 6.04 2.14
N GLU A 273 5.56 5.87 1.35
CA GLU A 273 5.67 4.79 0.37
C GLU A 273 7.03 4.09 0.55
N GLU A 274 7.02 2.77 0.51
CA GLU A 274 8.21 1.94 0.61
C GLU A 274 8.39 1.07 -0.62
N ARG A 275 9.64 0.80 -0.98
CA ARG A 275 9.98 -0.15 -2.04
C ARG A 275 11.23 -0.93 -1.73
N SER A 276 11.29 -2.14 -2.31
CA SER A 276 12.48 -2.95 -2.40
C SER A 276 13.21 -2.65 -3.71
N VAL A 277 14.52 -2.39 -3.65
CA VAL A 277 15.35 -2.09 -4.83
C VAL A 277 16.48 -3.09 -4.96
N GLY A 278 16.56 -3.71 -6.13
CA GLY A 278 17.55 -4.73 -6.45
C GLY A 278 17.26 -6.08 -5.77
N SER A 279 18.27 -6.94 -5.76
CA SER A 279 18.19 -8.29 -5.18
C SER A 279 18.94 -8.36 -3.84
N PRO A 280 18.65 -9.37 -2.99
CA PRO A 280 19.51 -9.71 -1.86
C PRO A 280 20.96 -9.88 -2.30
N LEU A 281 21.89 -9.55 -1.40
CA LEU A 281 23.31 -9.80 -1.63
C LEU A 281 23.56 -11.30 -1.78
N ALA A 282 24.43 -11.68 -2.72
CA ALA A 282 24.80 -13.07 -2.90
C ALA A 282 25.42 -13.63 -1.61
N ALA A 283 24.96 -14.82 -1.19
CA ALA A 283 25.54 -15.50 -0.05
C ALA A 283 27.06 -15.75 -0.28
N PRO A 284 27.90 -15.59 0.76
CA PRO A 284 29.33 -15.80 0.61
C PRO A 284 29.60 -17.24 0.16
N VAL A 285 30.38 -17.41 -0.91
CA VAL A 285 30.74 -18.72 -1.44
C VAL A 285 31.49 -19.51 -0.36
N LYS A 286 30.91 -20.64 0.06
CA LYS A 286 31.50 -21.56 1.03
C LYS A 286 32.35 -22.64 0.35
N VAL A 287 33.31 -23.16 1.09
CA VAL A 287 34.14 -24.32 0.74
C VAL A 287 33.24 -25.53 0.49
N LYS A 288 33.44 -26.22 -0.63
CA LYS A 288 32.74 -27.46 -0.99
C LYS A 288 33.61 -28.70 -0.82
N THR A 289 34.92 -28.58 -1.13
CA THR A 289 35.84 -29.71 -1.02
C THR A 289 37.21 -29.29 -0.49
N ILE A 290 37.86 -30.22 0.21
CA ILE A 290 39.26 -30.11 0.63
C ILE A 290 39.98 -31.37 0.11
N LYS A 291 41.06 -31.20 -0.65
CA LYS A 291 41.92 -32.31 -1.10
C LYS A 291 43.26 -32.24 -0.38
N LEU A 292 43.65 -33.34 0.29
CA LEU A 292 44.90 -33.45 1.02
C LEU A 292 45.91 -34.29 0.23
N SER A 293 47.17 -33.85 0.19
CA SER A 293 48.28 -34.60 -0.41
C SER A 293 49.55 -34.53 0.43
N GLY A 294 50.36 -35.60 0.42
CA GLY A 294 51.58 -35.70 1.21
C GLY A 294 52.12 -37.12 1.30
N LYS A 295 53.14 -37.33 2.15
CA LYS A 295 53.74 -38.65 2.37
C LYS A 295 52.82 -39.53 3.23
N THR A 296 52.49 -40.73 2.75
CA THR A 296 51.62 -41.70 3.44
C THR A 296 52.33 -42.52 4.53
N SER A 297 53.67 -42.47 4.58
CA SER A 297 54.44 -43.11 5.65
C SER A 297 55.60 -42.26 6.12
N LEU A 298 55.88 -42.32 7.43
CA LEU A 298 56.87 -41.50 8.11
C LEU A 298 57.60 -42.33 9.18
N LEU A 299 58.91 -42.17 9.31
CA LEU A 299 59.64 -42.80 10.41
C LEU A 299 59.31 -42.11 11.74
N ALA A 300 59.25 -42.89 12.82
CA ALA A 300 59.09 -42.36 14.16
C ALA A 300 60.18 -41.33 14.48
N GLY A 301 59.80 -40.14 14.98
CA GLY A 301 60.68 -39.02 15.25
C GLY A 301 60.92 -38.05 14.08
N LYS A 302 60.41 -38.35 12.87
CA LYS A 302 60.50 -37.47 11.70
C LYS A 302 59.23 -36.65 11.49
N SER A 303 59.29 -35.67 10.59
CA SER A 303 58.19 -34.77 10.24
C SER A 303 57.93 -34.73 8.73
N THR A 304 56.70 -34.40 8.33
CA THR A 304 56.31 -34.13 6.94
C THR A 304 55.25 -33.03 6.90
N ARG A 305 55.18 -32.26 5.81
CA ARG A 305 54.09 -31.29 5.59
C ARG A 305 53.01 -31.91 4.70
N LEU A 306 51.75 -31.78 5.08
CA LEU A 306 50.60 -32.07 4.23
C LEU A 306 50.20 -30.80 3.46
N LYS A 307 49.90 -30.93 2.18
CA LYS A 307 49.34 -29.87 1.34
C LYS A 307 47.81 -30.02 1.33
N ALA A 308 47.10 -28.91 1.44
CA ALA A 308 45.64 -28.87 1.34
C ALA A 308 45.22 -27.94 0.20
N LYS A 309 44.37 -28.41 -0.70
CA LYS A 309 43.74 -27.60 -1.75
C LYS A 309 42.26 -27.47 -1.45
N VAL A 310 41.81 -26.23 -1.23
CA VAL A 310 40.42 -25.88 -0.94
C VAL A 310 39.73 -25.47 -2.25
N SER A 311 38.50 -25.93 -2.47
CA SER A 311 37.70 -25.59 -3.65
C SER A 311 36.24 -25.28 -3.25
N PRO A 312 35.59 -24.29 -3.89
CA PRO A 312 36.07 -23.48 -5.01
C PRO A 312 37.10 -22.42 -4.61
N SER A 313 37.92 -21.98 -5.56
CA SER A 313 39.00 -21.01 -5.31
C SER A 313 38.49 -19.62 -4.93
N ASN A 314 37.24 -19.28 -5.26
CA ASN A 314 36.56 -18.03 -4.88
C ASN A 314 35.80 -18.13 -3.55
N ALA A 315 35.95 -19.22 -2.78
CA ALA A 315 35.38 -19.29 -1.43
C ALA A 315 35.89 -18.12 -0.58
N LYS A 316 34.98 -17.43 0.13
CA LYS A 316 35.29 -16.18 0.85
C LYS A 316 36.27 -16.43 2.00
N ASN A 317 36.08 -17.53 2.74
CA ASN A 317 36.99 -17.97 3.78
C ASN A 317 37.57 -19.35 3.42
N LYS A 318 38.87 -19.38 3.11
CA LYS A 318 39.59 -20.61 2.70
C LYS A 318 40.39 -21.24 3.85
N ALA A 319 40.27 -20.70 5.06
CA ALA A 319 41.04 -21.16 6.20
C ALA A 319 40.59 -22.57 6.63
N ILE A 320 41.55 -23.40 7.03
CA ILE A 320 41.33 -24.75 7.52
C ILE A 320 41.96 -24.95 8.90
N SER A 321 41.37 -25.80 9.72
CA SER A 321 41.94 -26.29 10.98
C SER A 321 42.43 -27.72 10.84
N TRP A 322 43.55 -28.04 11.47
CA TRP A 322 44.15 -29.38 11.46
C TRP A 322 43.99 -30.06 12.81
N ARG A 323 43.71 -31.37 12.80
CA ARG A 323 43.64 -32.20 14.02
C ARG A 323 44.23 -33.58 13.79
N SER A 324 44.98 -34.07 14.77
CA SER A 324 45.44 -35.46 14.81
C SER A 324 44.41 -36.34 15.53
N SER A 325 44.21 -37.57 15.05
CA SER A 325 43.38 -38.56 15.74
C SER A 325 43.99 -39.02 17.06
N ASN A 326 45.33 -38.97 17.18
CA ASN A 326 46.02 -39.33 18.42
C ASN A 326 47.33 -38.53 18.56
N THR A 327 47.30 -37.53 19.43
CA THR A 327 48.43 -36.63 19.70
C THR A 327 49.60 -37.32 20.41
N LYS A 328 49.40 -38.48 21.05
CA LYS A 328 50.48 -39.32 21.61
C LYS A 328 51.34 -39.95 20.51
N TYR A 329 50.75 -40.23 19.35
CA TYR A 329 51.44 -40.88 18.22
C TYR A 329 51.95 -39.90 17.18
N ALA A 330 51.19 -38.86 16.86
CA ALA A 330 51.66 -37.76 16.02
C ALA A 330 50.91 -36.46 16.31
N SER A 331 51.62 -35.34 16.27
CA SER A 331 51.01 -34.00 16.33
C SER A 331 50.95 -33.36 14.95
N VAL A 332 50.01 -32.43 14.74
CA VAL A 332 49.92 -31.62 13.53
C VAL A 332 49.83 -30.15 13.92
N SER A 333 50.60 -29.29 13.25
CA SER A 333 50.57 -27.84 13.47
C SER A 333 49.42 -27.16 12.71
N SER A 334 49.16 -25.90 13.01
CA SER A 334 48.20 -25.05 12.26
C SER A 334 48.53 -24.92 10.77
N SER A 335 49.79 -25.10 10.37
CA SER A 335 50.25 -25.06 8.98
C SER A 335 50.32 -26.45 8.30
N GLY A 336 49.78 -27.49 8.92
CA GLY A 336 49.71 -28.84 8.35
C GLY A 336 51.01 -29.64 8.43
N VAL A 337 51.95 -29.26 9.30
CA VAL A 337 53.17 -30.05 9.54
C VAL A 337 52.88 -31.14 10.56
N VAL A 338 53.04 -32.39 10.15
CA VAL A 338 52.83 -33.58 10.97
C VAL A 338 54.17 -34.08 11.50
N LYS A 339 54.30 -34.20 12.83
CA LYS A 339 55.48 -34.76 13.52
C LYS A 339 55.11 -36.10 14.11
N ALA A 340 55.75 -37.18 13.65
CA ALA A 340 55.58 -38.52 14.21
C ALA A 340 56.37 -38.65 15.52
N LYS A 341 55.72 -39.08 16.58
CA LYS A 341 56.36 -39.34 17.88
C LYS A 341 56.88 -40.76 17.95
N THR A 342 57.91 -40.98 18.76
CA THR A 342 58.52 -42.31 19.00
C THR A 342 57.50 -43.34 19.50
N ALA A 343 56.57 -42.93 20.37
CA ALA A 343 55.48 -43.75 20.87
C ALA A 343 54.50 -44.25 19.79
N GLY A 344 54.46 -43.59 18.62
CA GLY A 344 53.62 -43.98 17.49
C GLY A 344 54.22 -45.07 16.60
N ALA A 345 55.42 -45.58 16.87
CA ALA A 345 56.08 -46.56 16.02
C ALA A 345 55.20 -47.81 15.78
N GLY A 346 54.96 -48.12 14.51
CA GLY A 346 54.10 -49.22 14.06
C GLY A 346 52.61 -48.91 14.01
N LYS A 347 52.17 -47.70 14.39
CA LYS A 347 50.77 -47.28 14.40
C LYS A 347 50.42 -46.42 13.19
N THR A 348 49.13 -46.31 12.90
CA THR A 348 48.58 -45.39 11.89
C THR A 348 47.85 -44.25 12.61
N VAL A 349 48.13 -43.02 12.20
CA VAL A 349 47.42 -41.81 12.68
C VAL A 349 46.65 -41.20 11.53
N THR A 350 45.47 -40.69 11.86
CA THR A 350 44.58 -40.00 10.93
C THR A 350 44.65 -38.51 11.20
N ILE A 351 45.05 -37.73 10.19
CA ILE A 351 45.06 -36.27 10.23
C ILE A 351 43.83 -35.75 9.52
N ARG A 352 43.08 -34.86 10.18
CA ARG A 352 41.87 -34.24 9.67
C ARG A 352 42.11 -32.76 9.40
N ALA A 353 41.73 -32.29 8.22
CA ALA A 353 41.57 -30.87 7.90
C ALA A 353 40.08 -30.53 7.88
N THR A 354 39.68 -29.38 8.41
CA THR A 354 38.28 -28.93 8.47
C THR A 354 38.18 -27.47 8.06
N ALA A 355 37.26 -27.12 7.17
CA ALA A 355 37.03 -25.74 6.77
C ALA A 355 36.49 -24.91 7.94
N ARG A 356 36.95 -23.65 8.06
CA ARG A 356 36.56 -22.72 9.14
C ARG A 356 35.44 -21.75 8.74
N ASP A 357 34.82 -21.94 7.58
CA ASP A 357 33.76 -21.10 7.03
C ASP A 357 32.33 -21.56 7.39
N GLY A 358 32.23 -22.52 8.32
CA GLY A 358 30.97 -23.12 8.73
C GLY A 358 30.34 -24.08 7.70
N SER A 359 31.05 -24.43 6.62
CA SER A 359 30.57 -25.43 5.64
C SER A 359 30.55 -26.86 6.19
N GLY A 360 31.27 -27.14 7.27
CA GLY A 360 31.41 -28.48 7.85
C GLY A 360 32.30 -29.43 7.04
N VAL A 361 32.85 -28.99 5.89
CA VAL A 361 33.66 -29.82 4.99
C VAL A 361 34.95 -30.28 5.68
N LYS A 362 35.22 -31.59 5.58
CA LYS A 362 36.36 -32.25 6.20
C LYS A 362 37.10 -33.10 5.19
N ALA A 363 38.43 -33.15 5.30
CA ALA A 363 39.26 -34.10 4.59
C ALA A 363 40.15 -34.86 5.56
N VAL A 364 40.46 -36.10 5.20
CA VAL A 364 41.18 -37.03 6.06
C VAL A 364 42.39 -37.59 5.32
N PHE A 365 43.52 -37.63 6.01
CA PHE A 365 44.76 -38.19 5.50
C PHE A 365 45.38 -39.17 6.51
N ARG A 366 45.61 -40.42 6.11
CA ARG A 366 46.16 -41.46 6.99
C ARG A 366 47.67 -41.58 6.79
N ILE A 367 48.41 -41.59 7.90
CA ILE A 367 49.88 -41.70 7.90
C ILE A 367 50.29 -42.91 8.74
N LYS A 368 51.02 -43.84 8.12
CA LYS A 368 51.62 -44.99 8.81
C LYS A 368 52.98 -44.60 9.40
N ILE A 369 53.11 -44.68 10.71
CA ILE A 369 54.36 -44.39 11.42
C ILE A 369 55.19 -45.67 11.48
N LYS A 370 56.31 -45.69 10.78
CA LYS A 370 57.21 -46.85 10.73
C LYS A 370 58.22 -46.79 11.88
N GLY A 371 58.50 -47.94 12.48
CA GLY A 371 59.61 -48.06 13.43
C GLY A 371 60.96 -47.93 12.70
N ALA A 372 61.96 -47.38 13.38
CA ALA A 372 63.32 -47.28 12.85
C ALA A 372 64.19 -48.48 13.28
N VAL A 373 65.15 -48.87 12.44
CA VAL A 373 66.27 -49.73 12.79
C VAL A 373 67.09 -49.03 13.88
N LYS A 374 67.30 -49.72 15.00
CA LYS A 374 68.06 -49.21 16.15
C LYS A 374 69.53 -49.63 16.07
N LYS A 375 69.78 -50.91 15.76
CA LYS A 375 71.12 -51.51 15.76
C LYS A 375 71.24 -52.53 14.63
N ILE A 376 72.42 -52.57 13.99
CA ILE A 376 72.81 -53.61 13.04
C ILE A 376 74.12 -54.20 13.58
N LYS A 377 74.17 -55.51 13.76
CA LYS A 377 75.39 -56.26 14.10
C LYS A 377 75.69 -57.21 12.96
N LEU A 378 76.93 -57.21 12.47
CA LEU A 378 77.39 -58.14 11.44
C LEU A 378 78.31 -59.19 12.05
N THR A 379 78.11 -60.44 11.63
CA THR A 379 79.00 -61.55 11.96
C THR A 379 79.48 -62.17 10.64
N ALA A 380 80.81 -62.22 10.47
CA ALA A 380 81.47 -62.73 9.27
C ALA A 380 82.76 -63.49 9.65
N PRO A 381 83.24 -64.40 8.78
CA PRO A 381 84.55 -65.01 8.99
C PRO A 381 85.67 -63.96 8.86
N LYS A 382 86.73 -64.11 9.68
CA LYS A 382 87.92 -63.24 9.62
C LYS A 382 88.62 -63.33 8.26
N THR A 383 88.60 -64.52 7.64
CA THR A 383 89.25 -64.80 6.36
C THR A 383 88.33 -65.57 5.41
N LEU A 384 88.43 -65.31 4.11
CA LEU A 384 87.69 -66.02 3.07
C LEU A 384 88.63 -66.46 1.95
N LYS A 385 88.69 -67.76 1.67
CA LYS A 385 89.50 -68.28 0.56
C LYS A 385 88.98 -67.77 -0.79
N VAL A 386 89.88 -67.33 -1.64
CA VAL A 386 89.57 -66.86 -2.99
C VAL A 386 88.80 -67.92 -3.79
N GLY A 387 87.78 -67.50 -4.53
CA GLY A 387 86.89 -68.39 -5.29
C GLY A 387 85.76 -69.02 -4.45
N LYS A 388 85.82 -68.95 -3.12
CA LYS A 388 84.75 -69.43 -2.23
C LYS A 388 83.77 -68.32 -1.85
N LYS A 389 82.61 -68.73 -1.33
CA LYS A 389 81.53 -67.84 -0.86
C LYS A 389 81.39 -67.96 0.66
N ALA A 390 81.05 -66.87 1.32
CA ALA A 390 80.65 -66.88 2.72
C ALA A 390 79.48 -65.93 2.96
N THR A 391 78.61 -66.28 3.90
CA THR A 391 77.46 -65.44 4.26
C THR A 391 77.82 -64.53 5.43
N VAL A 392 77.66 -63.22 5.25
CA VAL A 392 77.73 -62.26 6.36
C VAL A 392 76.34 -62.21 6.99
N LYS A 393 76.22 -62.76 8.21
CA LYS A 393 74.96 -62.75 8.94
C LYS A 393 74.74 -61.37 9.55
N ALA A 394 73.60 -60.76 9.26
CA ALA A 394 73.19 -59.51 9.89
C ALA A 394 72.10 -59.76 10.93
N SER A 395 72.36 -59.36 12.17
CA SER A 395 71.34 -59.24 13.21
C SER A 395 70.87 -57.78 13.28
N VAL A 396 69.58 -57.56 12.98
CA VAL A 396 68.98 -56.22 12.93
C VAL A 396 67.95 -56.07 14.03
N THR A 397 68.20 -55.15 14.96
CA THR A 397 67.24 -54.75 15.99
C THR A 397 66.42 -53.59 15.48
N VAL A 398 65.10 -53.78 15.38
CA VAL A 398 64.13 -52.76 14.94
C VAL A 398 63.22 -52.33 16.08
N GLY A 399 62.79 -51.06 16.06
CA GLY A 399 61.63 -50.65 16.85
C GLY A 399 60.34 -51.32 16.35
N LYS A 400 59.27 -51.29 17.17
CA LYS A 400 57.96 -51.85 16.81
C LYS A 400 57.50 -51.34 15.43
N GLY A 401 57.10 -52.26 14.55
CA GLY A 401 56.69 -51.96 13.18
C GLY A 401 57.81 -51.44 12.24
N GLY A 402 59.08 -51.66 12.60
CA GLY A 402 60.23 -51.33 11.76
C GLY A 402 60.63 -52.46 10.81
N SER A 403 61.23 -52.10 9.67
CA SER A 403 61.68 -53.07 8.67
C SER A 403 63.12 -53.53 8.93
N LYS A 404 63.38 -54.83 8.79
CA LYS A 404 64.74 -55.41 8.84
C LYS A 404 65.47 -55.36 7.49
N ALA A 405 64.88 -54.71 6.47
CA ALA A 405 65.44 -54.68 5.13
C ALA A 405 66.77 -53.90 5.09
N LEU A 406 67.80 -54.53 4.51
CA LEU A 406 69.14 -53.96 4.36
C LEU A 406 69.50 -53.81 2.89
N SER A 407 70.36 -52.84 2.60
CA SER A 407 71.13 -52.71 1.36
C SER A 407 72.59 -53.04 1.66
N TRP A 408 73.17 -53.93 0.88
CA TRP A 408 74.55 -54.40 1.05
C TRP A 408 75.48 -53.76 0.01
N SER A 409 76.71 -53.46 0.42
CA SER A 409 77.77 -53.00 -0.47
C SER A 409 79.12 -53.56 -0.07
N SER A 410 80.01 -53.72 -1.06
CA SER A 410 81.42 -54.08 -0.88
C SER A 410 82.27 -52.85 -1.15
N SER A 411 83.30 -52.61 -0.34
CA SER A 411 84.25 -51.50 -0.53
C SER A 411 85.00 -51.60 -1.85
N ASN A 412 85.18 -52.81 -2.38
CA ASN A 412 85.75 -53.02 -3.70
C ASN A 412 85.14 -54.24 -4.39
N LYS A 413 84.25 -53.99 -5.36
CA LYS A 413 83.55 -55.03 -6.13
C LYS A 413 84.50 -55.87 -7.00
N LYS A 414 85.70 -55.37 -7.34
CA LYS A 414 86.72 -56.12 -8.09
C LYS A 414 87.37 -57.24 -7.24
N TYR A 415 87.34 -57.11 -5.92
CA TYR A 415 87.94 -58.07 -4.98
C TYR A 415 86.90 -59.01 -4.37
N ALA A 416 85.72 -58.48 -4.03
CA ALA A 416 84.60 -59.28 -3.58
C ALA A 416 83.26 -58.64 -3.90
N THR A 417 82.29 -59.44 -4.32
CA THR A 417 80.89 -59.00 -4.53
C THR A 417 80.02 -59.47 -3.38
N VAL A 418 78.95 -58.72 -3.07
CA VAL A 418 77.97 -59.06 -2.04
C VAL A 418 76.55 -58.98 -2.62
N THR A 419 75.74 -60.00 -2.35
CA THR A 419 74.35 -60.06 -2.82
C THR A 419 73.39 -59.33 -1.88
N SER A 420 72.13 -59.16 -2.29
CA SER A 420 71.05 -58.61 -1.43
C SER A 420 70.78 -59.42 -0.17
N LYS A 421 71.20 -60.70 -0.13
CA LYS A 421 71.09 -61.61 1.02
C LYS A 421 72.34 -61.61 1.91
N GLY A 422 73.35 -60.78 1.64
CA GLY A 422 74.59 -60.70 2.41
C GLY A 422 75.60 -61.81 2.11
N VAL A 423 75.47 -62.51 0.97
CA VAL A 423 76.42 -63.55 0.54
C VAL A 423 77.58 -62.89 -0.19
N VAL A 424 78.80 -63.09 0.29
CA VAL A 424 80.04 -62.51 -0.23
C VAL A 424 80.81 -63.55 -1.04
N LYS A 425 81.17 -63.23 -2.29
CA LYS A 425 82.03 -64.06 -3.15
C LYS A 425 83.39 -63.40 -3.29
N ALA A 426 84.45 -64.11 -2.89
CA ALA A 426 85.83 -63.66 -3.09
C ALA A 426 86.29 -63.91 -4.53
N LEU A 427 86.83 -62.90 -5.20
CA LEU A 427 87.31 -62.99 -6.58
C LEU A 427 88.82 -63.23 -6.63
N LYS A 428 89.31 -63.88 -7.72
CA LYS A 428 90.73 -64.22 -7.91
C LYS A 428 91.67 -63.02 -7.71
N LYS A 429 91.28 -61.87 -8.24
CA LYS A 429 92.02 -60.58 -8.14
C LYS A 429 92.12 -60.02 -6.71
N GLY A 430 91.40 -60.60 -5.74
CA GLY A 430 91.39 -60.16 -4.35
C GLY A 430 92.39 -60.88 -3.44
N LYS A 431 93.16 -61.87 -3.92
CA LYS A 431 94.09 -62.65 -3.10
C LYS A 431 95.05 -61.74 -2.31
N GLY A 432 95.15 -61.96 -1.00
CA GLY A 432 95.97 -61.17 -0.07
C GLY A 432 95.38 -59.81 0.34
N LYS A 433 94.27 -59.35 -0.26
CA LYS A 433 93.63 -58.06 0.04
C LYS A 433 92.55 -58.18 1.12
N THR A 434 92.15 -57.05 1.70
CA THR A 434 91.04 -56.96 2.67
C THR A 434 89.89 -56.16 2.07
N VAL A 435 88.66 -56.69 2.18
CA VAL A 435 87.44 -56.01 1.73
C VAL A 435 86.56 -55.66 2.92
N THR A 436 85.88 -54.50 2.87
CA THR A 436 84.90 -54.10 3.86
C THR A 436 83.50 -54.30 3.29
N ILE A 437 82.70 -55.14 3.96
CA ILE A 437 81.31 -55.38 3.59
C ILE A 437 80.43 -54.56 4.52
N THR A 438 79.55 -53.74 3.94
CA THR A 438 78.67 -52.82 4.67
C THR A 438 77.22 -53.18 4.44
N ALA A 439 76.44 -53.27 5.51
CA ALA A 439 74.98 -53.35 5.47
C ALA A 439 74.38 -52.05 5.99
N LYS A 440 73.53 -51.40 5.20
CA LYS A 440 72.82 -50.16 5.53
C LYS A 440 71.31 -50.41 5.59
N ALA A 441 70.62 -49.88 6.58
CA ALA A 441 69.17 -49.99 6.69
C ALA A 441 68.46 -49.26 5.53
N LYS A 442 67.47 -49.91 4.92
CA LYS A 442 66.63 -49.32 3.85
C LYS A 442 65.48 -48.46 4.37
N ASP A 443 65.24 -48.44 5.67
CA ASP A 443 64.13 -47.75 6.29
C ASP A 443 64.32 -46.22 6.37
N GLY A 444 65.50 -45.69 6.03
CA GLY A 444 65.82 -44.26 6.12
C GLY A 444 66.35 -43.82 7.48
N SER A 445 66.58 -44.75 8.43
CA SER A 445 67.18 -44.47 9.74
C SER A 445 68.65 -44.04 9.67
N GLY A 446 69.32 -44.30 8.53
CA GLY A 446 70.75 -44.03 8.34
C GLY A 446 71.69 -45.03 9.02
N ARG A 447 71.16 -46.01 9.76
CA ARG A 447 71.97 -47.02 10.44
C ARG A 447 72.71 -47.92 9.44
N LYS A 448 74.01 -48.12 9.67
CA LYS A 448 74.87 -49.03 8.92
C LYS A 448 75.83 -49.76 9.85
N ALA A 449 76.27 -50.93 9.45
CA ALA A 449 77.36 -51.66 10.09
C ALA A 449 78.29 -52.23 9.02
N SER A 450 79.56 -52.39 9.35
CA SER A 450 80.59 -52.83 8.41
C SER A 450 81.49 -53.89 9.06
N VAL A 451 82.00 -54.82 8.26
CA VAL A 451 82.95 -55.85 8.70
C VAL A 451 84.05 -56.03 7.66
N LYS A 452 85.31 -56.21 8.12
CA LYS A 452 86.48 -56.45 7.27
C LYS A 452 86.71 -57.95 7.12
N ILE A 453 86.99 -58.41 5.90
CA ILE A 453 87.28 -59.81 5.58
C ILE A 453 88.58 -59.86 4.78
N LYS A 454 89.58 -60.60 5.27
CA LYS A 454 90.85 -60.82 4.55
C LYS A 454 90.69 -61.97 3.56
N LEU A 455 91.00 -61.73 2.29
CA LEU A 455 90.88 -62.72 1.22
C LEU A 455 92.20 -63.48 1.10
N LYS A 456 92.15 -64.81 1.29
CA LYS A 456 93.34 -65.69 1.29
C LYS A 456 93.42 -66.55 0.04
#